data_AF-A0AA95KHF0-F1
#
_entry.id   AF-A0AA95KHF0-F1
#
_cell.length_a   1.000
_cell.length_b   1.000
_cell.length_c   1.000
_cell.angle_alpha   90.00
_cell.angle_beta   90.00
_cell.angle_gamma   90.00
#
_symmetry.space_group_name_H-M   'P 1'
#
loop_
_entity.id
_entity.type
_entity.pdbx_description
1 polymer ?
#
loop_
_entity_poly.entity_id
_entity_poly.type
_entity_poly.pdbx_seq_one_letter_code
_entity_poly.pdbx_strand_id
1 'polypeptide(L)'
;MSRRVPEIETTVTHECGFTKTARTPGLAAKSLARHSCERQREIQDRAARVEARRTREGVKRDCQCKIANHVHGTRLAYVVDKCRCRPCTDAATQAESNRNKQIAFGRYDTGRVDATEVRAHILALMEAGVSMKRLGKIAGMAHSTISAVVYGRTERGHTAYRRVHKDTAAKILAIQPSMENMAPNRYIDSCGTIRRLQALVAIGWSQNRLCEQLGISRRNFGTFMNADKCTVRKALAVRDLYNQLWNQPQTGVEWHSKTSATRARNHAKARGWAPPLAWDDETIDNPDAQPEFGTKLKLRDTIAEDVEFMHKTGASIDEISERLGNPWQSIERQLHRMGRGELVTLVKTDNRDNGRKASRKRAA
;
A
#
# COMPACT_ATOMS: atom_id res chain seq x y z
N MET A 1 16.37 2.82 69.87
CA MET A 1 15.14 3.62 69.65
C MET A 1 15.47 5.09 69.82
N SER A 2 15.89 5.77 68.75
CA SER A 2 16.15 7.21 68.79
C SER A 2 14.81 7.93 68.67
N ARG A 3 14.31 8.50 69.78
CA ARG A 3 13.07 9.28 69.79
C ARG A 3 13.26 10.46 68.84
N ARG A 4 12.55 10.49 67.70
CA ARG A 4 12.43 11.71 66.89
C ARG A 4 11.83 12.78 67.81
N VAL A 5 12.64 13.79 68.16
CA VAL A 5 12.17 15.01 68.80
C VAL A 5 11.06 15.58 67.90
N PRO A 6 9.88 15.93 68.43
CA PRO A 6 8.83 16.53 67.62
C PRO A 6 9.38 17.79 66.97
N GLU A 7 9.23 17.91 65.64
CA GLU A 7 9.53 19.14 64.92
C GLU A 7 8.53 20.21 65.38
N ILE A 8 8.89 20.97 66.41
CA ILE A 8 8.13 22.15 66.81
C ILE A 8 8.45 23.22 65.76
N GLU A 9 7.68 23.22 64.68
CA GLU A 9 7.72 24.27 63.69
C GLU A 9 7.34 25.60 64.35
N THR A 10 8.28 26.54 64.34
CA THR A 10 8.07 27.85 64.93
C THR A 10 7.67 28.83 63.83
N THR A 11 6.52 29.47 64.00
CA THR A 11 6.04 30.50 63.07
C THR A 11 6.21 31.88 63.68
N VAL A 12 6.84 32.78 62.93
CA VAL A 12 6.94 34.20 63.28
C VAL A 12 6.07 35.01 62.32
N THR A 13 5.42 36.03 62.85
CA THR A 13 4.57 36.96 62.12
C THR A 13 5.01 38.40 62.39
N HIS A 14 4.81 39.28 61.40
CA HIS A 14 5.09 40.71 61.51
C HIS A 14 3.86 41.51 61.10
N GLU A 15 3.72 42.74 61.62
CA GLU A 15 2.59 43.63 61.33
C GLU A 15 2.45 43.99 59.85
N CYS A 16 3.54 43.98 59.09
CA CYS A 16 3.49 44.16 57.63
C CYS A 16 2.95 42.91 56.89
N GLY A 17 2.40 41.92 57.59
CA GLY A 17 1.88 40.67 57.07
C GLY A 17 2.96 39.72 56.51
N PHE A 18 4.20 39.83 57.00
CA PHE A 18 5.22 38.80 56.80
C PHE A 18 4.95 37.63 57.74
N THR A 19 4.93 36.42 57.21
CA THR A 19 4.80 35.19 58.00
C THR A 19 5.82 34.16 57.51
N LYS A 20 6.54 33.54 58.45
CA LYS A 20 7.51 32.49 58.12
C LYS A 20 7.48 31.40 59.17
N THR A 21 7.26 30.18 58.71
CA THR A 21 7.39 28.95 59.49
C THR A 21 8.78 28.35 59.24
N ALA A 22 9.48 27.98 60.31
CA ALA A 22 10.80 27.38 60.24
C ALA A 22 10.98 26.27 61.30
N ARG A 23 11.91 25.35 61.03
CA ARG A 23 12.19 24.18 61.87
C ARG A 23 12.74 24.50 63.26
N THR A 24 13.26 25.72 63.46
CA THR A 24 13.78 26.18 64.77
C THR A 24 13.42 27.65 65.02
N PRO A 25 13.26 28.07 66.28
CA PRO A 25 12.95 29.46 66.64
C PRO A 25 14.00 30.45 66.13
N GLY A 26 15.29 30.10 66.20
CA GLY A 26 16.39 30.96 65.73
C GLY A 26 16.36 31.24 64.23
N LEU A 27 15.97 30.25 63.42
CA LEU A 27 15.79 30.44 61.97
C LEU A 27 14.57 31.31 61.65
N ALA A 28 13.50 31.15 62.43
CA ALA A 28 12.30 31.98 62.32
C ALA A 28 12.64 33.45 62.65
N ALA A 29 13.27 33.70 63.80
CA ALA A 29 13.70 35.03 64.23
C ALA A 29 14.70 35.68 63.26
N LYS A 30 15.66 34.92 62.72
CA LYS A 30 16.61 35.41 61.70
C LYS A 30 15.91 35.81 60.40
N SER A 31 14.86 35.10 60.01
CA SER A 31 14.06 35.42 58.82
C SER A 31 13.27 36.71 59.04
N LEU A 32 12.70 36.88 60.24
CA LEU A 32 12.05 38.12 60.66
C LEU A 32 13.05 39.29 60.71
N ALA A 33 14.28 39.10 61.20
CA ALA A 33 15.26 40.18 61.24
C ALA A 33 15.75 40.65 59.87
N ARG A 34 15.67 39.80 58.84
CA ARG A 34 16.16 40.08 57.48
C ARG A 34 15.07 40.49 56.49
N HIS A 35 13.81 40.44 56.88
CA HIS A 35 12.73 40.85 55.98
C HIS A 35 12.71 42.38 55.81
N SER A 36 12.21 42.85 54.68
CA SER A 36 11.92 44.26 54.45
C SER A 36 10.41 44.44 54.43
N CYS A 37 9.91 45.35 55.27
CA CYS A 37 8.50 45.70 55.32
C CYS A 37 8.01 46.27 53.97
N GLU A 38 8.83 47.07 53.30
CA GLU A 38 8.52 47.64 51.98
C GLU A 38 8.36 46.55 50.92
N ARG A 39 9.34 45.64 50.83
CA ARG A 39 9.28 44.50 49.91
C ARG A 39 8.08 43.60 50.21
N GLN A 40 7.73 43.41 51.48
CA GLN A 40 6.56 42.60 51.85
C GLN A 40 5.25 43.26 51.40
N ARG A 41 5.13 44.58 51.55
CA ARG A 41 3.99 45.34 51.03
C ARG A 41 3.92 45.29 49.51
N GLU A 42 5.03 45.40 48.80
CA GLU A 42 5.06 45.24 47.33
C GLU A 42 4.59 43.85 46.88
N ILE A 43 4.99 42.80 47.59
CA ILE A 43 4.54 41.42 47.34
C ILE A 43 3.03 41.31 47.56
N GLN A 44 2.51 41.89 48.64
CA GLN A 44 1.07 41.92 48.93
C GLN A 44 0.30 42.72 47.88
N ASP A 45 0.75 43.91 47.49
CA ASP A 45 0.14 44.72 46.44
C ASP A 45 0.17 44.02 45.09
N ARG A 46 1.26 43.30 44.79
CA ARG A 46 1.33 42.44 43.61
C ARG A 46 0.31 41.31 43.70
N ALA A 47 0.21 40.62 44.84
CA ALA A 47 -0.76 39.56 45.04
C ALA A 47 -2.21 40.08 44.93
N ALA A 48 -2.51 41.24 45.53
CA ALA A 48 -3.80 41.92 45.44
C ALA A 48 -4.14 42.30 43.99
N ARG A 49 -3.19 42.84 43.22
CA ARG A 49 -3.38 43.12 41.78
C ARG A 49 -3.62 41.85 40.96
N VAL A 50 -2.94 40.74 41.31
CA VAL A 50 -3.17 39.45 40.65
C VAL A 50 -4.56 38.92 40.96
N GLU A 51 -4.99 38.98 42.23
CA GLU A 51 -6.31 38.51 42.64
C GLU A 51 -7.43 39.38 42.04
N ALA A 52 -7.28 40.71 42.05
CA ALA A 52 -8.22 41.61 41.38
C ALA A 52 -8.31 41.34 39.86
N ARG A 53 -7.20 41.00 39.21
CA ARG A 53 -7.22 40.54 37.81
C ARG A 53 -7.87 39.18 37.65
N ARG A 54 -7.77 38.28 38.64
CA ARG A 54 -8.33 36.93 38.63
C ARG A 54 -9.85 36.95 38.74
N THR A 55 -10.40 37.83 39.57
CA THR A 55 -11.83 37.96 39.83
C THR A 55 -12.55 38.92 38.89
N ARG A 56 -11.80 39.74 38.13
CA ARG A 56 -12.38 40.65 37.14
C ARG A 56 -13.15 39.88 36.05
N GLU A 57 -14.46 40.11 36.04
CA GLU A 57 -15.37 39.61 35.03
C GLU A 57 -15.37 40.54 33.79
N GLY A 58 -15.39 39.95 32.59
CA GLY A 58 -15.57 40.69 31.35
C GLY A 58 -16.99 40.59 30.82
N VAL A 59 -17.24 41.21 29.66
CA VAL A 59 -18.57 41.19 29.04
C VAL A 59 -19.00 39.76 28.70
N LYS A 60 -20.09 39.30 29.31
CA LYS A 60 -20.73 38.04 28.96
C LYS A 60 -21.63 38.24 27.74
N ARG A 61 -21.49 37.37 26.74
CA ARG A 61 -22.33 37.35 25.53
C ARG A 61 -22.81 35.94 25.27
N ASP A 62 -24.11 35.80 25.06
CA ASP A 62 -24.71 34.51 24.75
C ASP A 62 -24.63 34.22 23.25
N CYS A 63 -24.64 32.93 22.91
CA CYS A 63 -24.46 32.45 21.55
C CYS A 63 -25.54 33.00 20.61
N GLN A 64 -25.13 33.55 19.46
CA GLN A 64 -26.03 34.08 18.42
C GLN A 64 -26.01 33.22 17.14
N CYS A 65 -25.31 32.08 17.17
CA CYS A 65 -25.18 31.22 16.00
C CYS A 65 -26.48 30.47 15.71
N LYS A 66 -26.89 30.42 14.44
CA LYS A 66 -28.11 29.72 14.01
C LYS A 66 -27.99 28.18 14.05
N ILE A 67 -26.77 27.66 13.96
CA ILE A 67 -26.49 26.23 13.74
C ILE A 67 -25.98 25.55 15.01
N ALA A 68 -25.37 26.29 15.93
CA ALA A 68 -24.71 25.74 17.11
C ALA A 68 -24.98 26.60 18.33
N ASN A 69 -25.00 25.97 19.51
CA ASN A 69 -25.08 26.64 20.80
C ASN A 69 -23.76 26.48 21.55
N HIS A 70 -22.94 27.53 21.59
CA HIS A 70 -21.66 27.50 22.29
C HIS A 70 -21.85 27.71 23.79
N VAL A 71 -21.30 26.80 24.59
CA VAL A 71 -21.36 26.87 26.05
C VAL A 71 -20.26 27.80 26.58
N HIS A 72 -20.61 28.65 27.55
CA HIS A 72 -19.64 29.47 28.29
C HIS A 72 -18.58 28.58 28.97
N GLY A 73 -17.36 29.09 29.11
CA GLY A 73 -16.23 28.29 29.59
C GLY A 73 -15.52 27.49 28.51
N THR A 74 -15.83 27.71 27.23
CA THR A 74 -15.13 27.10 26.09
C THR A 74 -14.38 28.14 25.26
N ARG A 75 -13.32 27.72 24.55
CA ARG A 75 -12.59 28.59 23.61
C ARG A 75 -13.49 29.07 22.46
N LEU A 76 -14.46 28.25 22.04
CA LEU A 76 -15.38 28.59 20.95
C LEU A 76 -16.24 29.81 21.30
N ALA A 77 -16.84 29.85 22.50
CA ALA A 77 -17.60 31.01 22.97
C ALA A 77 -16.76 32.30 23.04
N TYR A 78 -15.46 32.18 23.38
CA TYR A 78 -14.54 33.32 23.34
C TYR A 78 -14.27 33.83 21.90
N VAL A 79 -14.01 32.92 20.96
CA VAL A 79 -13.57 33.26 19.60
C VAL A 79 -14.74 33.67 18.70
N VAL A 80 -15.83 32.90 18.74
CA VAL A 80 -17.00 33.03 17.86
C VAL A 80 -17.96 34.08 18.41
N ASP A 81 -18.51 33.87 19.60
CA ASP A 81 -19.51 34.77 20.20
C ASP A 81 -18.90 36.03 20.83
N LYS A 82 -17.56 36.14 20.78
CA LYS A 82 -16.80 37.26 21.36
C LYS A 82 -17.08 37.47 22.85
N CYS A 83 -17.46 36.40 23.57
CA CYS A 83 -17.66 36.45 25.01
C CYS A 83 -16.31 36.68 25.71
N ARG A 84 -16.31 37.56 26.71
CA ARG A 84 -15.13 37.91 27.53
C ARG A 84 -15.35 37.61 29.01
N CYS A 85 -16.39 36.83 29.33
CA CYS A 85 -16.58 36.32 30.69
C CYS A 85 -15.33 35.56 31.16
N ARG A 86 -15.13 35.49 32.47
CA ARG A 86 -13.92 34.90 33.06
C ARG A 86 -13.72 33.44 32.63
N PRO A 87 -14.75 32.56 32.68
CA PRO A 87 -14.60 31.18 32.23
C PRO A 87 -14.15 31.05 30.76
N CYS A 88 -14.70 31.87 29.86
CA CYS A 88 -14.33 31.85 28.43
C CYS A 88 -12.90 32.34 28.20
N THR A 89 -12.48 33.37 28.92
CA THR A 89 -11.12 33.93 28.82
C THR A 89 -10.08 32.96 29.39
N ASP A 90 -10.37 32.30 30.52
CA ASP A 90 -9.52 31.27 31.10
C ASP A 90 -9.39 30.06 30.18
N ALA A 91 -10.50 29.60 29.58
CA ALA A 91 -10.49 28.50 28.60
C ALA A 91 -9.66 28.84 27.35
N ALA A 92 -9.78 30.07 26.83
CA ALA A 92 -8.96 30.53 25.70
C ALA A 92 -7.47 30.61 26.07
N THR A 93 -7.15 31.11 27.26
CA THR A 93 -5.77 31.20 27.77
C THR A 93 -5.16 29.81 27.97
N GLN A 94 -5.91 28.88 28.57
CA GLN A 94 -5.47 27.50 28.75
C GLN A 94 -5.20 26.82 27.40
N ALA A 95 -6.08 27.03 26.41
CA ALA A 95 -5.89 26.47 25.07
C ALA A 95 -4.65 27.04 24.37
N GLU A 96 -4.38 28.35 24.49
CA GLU A 96 -3.17 28.96 23.92
C GLU A 96 -1.91 28.50 24.64
N SER A 97 -1.94 28.39 25.97
CA SER A 97 -0.84 27.80 26.76
C SER A 97 -0.55 26.37 26.35
N ASN A 98 -1.59 25.53 26.19
CA ASN A 98 -1.45 24.17 25.70
C ASN A 98 -0.87 24.15 24.28
N ARG A 99 -1.35 25.01 23.37
CA ARG A 99 -0.81 25.16 22.01
C ARG A 99 0.68 25.52 22.03
N ASN A 100 1.08 26.51 22.82
CA ASN A 100 2.48 26.93 22.94
C ASN A 100 3.36 25.82 23.52
N LYS A 101 2.86 25.05 24.50
CA LYS A 101 3.54 23.84 24.99
C LYS A 101 3.73 22.81 23.88
N GLN A 102 2.69 22.52 23.10
CA GLN A 102 2.82 21.59 21.98
C GLN A 102 3.84 22.07 20.94
N ILE A 103 3.89 23.37 20.65
CA ILE A 103 4.88 23.95 19.74
C ILE A 103 6.28 23.81 20.31
N ALA A 104 6.49 24.18 21.59
CA ALA A 104 7.78 24.08 22.26
C ALA A 104 8.31 22.64 22.36
N PHE A 105 7.41 21.67 22.58
CA PHE A 105 7.76 20.25 22.57
C PHE A 105 7.83 19.62 21.16
N GLY A 106 7.63 20.41 20.09
CA GLY A 106 7.66 19.91 18.71
C GLY A 106 6.50 18.98 18.33
N ARG A 107 5.45 18.90 19.15
CA ARG A 107 4.28 18.03 19.00
C ARG A 107 3.09 18.72 18.34
N TYR A 108 3.19 20.01 18.05
CA TYR A 108 2.08 20.78 17.48
C TYR A 108 1.84 20.38 16.03
N ASP A 109 0.81 19.57 15.83
CA ASP A 109 0.36 19.17 14.50
C ASP A 109 -0.77 20.08 14.02
N THR A 110 -0.51 20.81 12.94
CA THR A 110 -1.54 21.59 12.23
C THR A 110 -2.55 20.73 11.46
N GLY A 111 -2.33 19.40 11.39
CA GLY A 111 -3.14 18.46 10.62
C GLY A 111 -3.02 18.67 9.10
N ARG A 112 -2.03 19.47 8.67
CA ARG A 112 -1.81 19.84 7.27
C ARG A 112 -0.39 19.49 6.84
N VAL A 113 -0.24 19.05 5.60
CA VAL A 113 1.04 18.73 4.96
C VAL A 113 1.18 19.55 3.67
N ASP A 114 2.40 19.63 3.16
CA ASP A 114 2.66 20.25 1.87
C ASP A 114 1.94 19.48 0.75
N ALA A 115 1.44 20.18 -0.26
CA ALA A 115 0.62 19.61 -1.32
C ALA A 115 1.40 19.23 -2.58
N THR A 116 2.72 19.47 -2.64
CA THR A 116 3.56 19.24 -3.83
C THR A 116 3.52 17.77 -4.28
N GLU A 117 3.84 16.82 -3.41
CA GLU A 117 3.81 15.39 -3.71
C GLU A 117 2.40 14.92 -4.10
N VAL A 118 1.39 15.37 -3.36
CA VAL A 118 -0.02 15.05 -3.63
C VAL A 118 -0.42 15.55 -5.02
N ARG A 119 0.01 16.74 -5.41
CA ARG A 119 -0.28 17.32 -6.72
C ARG A 119 0.44 16.55 -7.84
N ALA A 120 1.72 16.26 -7.67
CA ALA A 120 2.49 15.48 -8.62
C ALA A 120 1.86 14.10 -8.84
N HIS A 121 1.43 13.44 -7.76
CA HIS A 121 0.75 12.15 -7.82
C HIS A 121 -0.58 12.21 -8.55
N ILE A 122 -1.40 13.24 -8.32
CA ILE A 122 -2.66 13.43 -9.06
C ILE A 122 -2.38 13.58 -10.57
N LEU A 123 -1.35 14.34 -10.95
CA LEU A 123 -0.98 14.52 -12.35
C LEU A 123 -0.51 13.20 -12.99
N ALA A 124 0.32 12.43 -12.30
CA ALA A 124 0.75 11.10 -12.75
C ALA A 124 -0.43 10.13 -12.93
N LEU A 125 -1.40 10.14 -11.99
CA LEU A 125 -2.63 9.35 -12.11
C LEU A 125 -3.49 9.78 -13.32
N MET A 126 -3.53 11.08 -13.62
CA MET A 126 -4.25 11.60 -14.79
C MET A 126 -3.60 11.18 -16.10
N GLU A 127 -2.27 11.22 -16.16
CA GLU A 127 -1.49 10.72 -17.30
C GLU A 127 -1.70 9.23 -17.50
N ALA A 128 -1.74 8.45 -16.42
CA ALA A 128 -2.15 7.05 -16.43
C ALA A 128 -3.64 6.81 -16.74
N GLY A 129 -4.43 7.87 -16.99
CA GLY A 129 -5.82 7.77 -17.44
C GLY A 129 -6.88 7.76 -16.34
N VAL A 130 -6.50 7.91 -15.06
CA VAL A 130 -7.44 8.03 -13.95
C VAL A 130 -7.96 9.48 -13.87
N SER A 131 -9.24 9.70 -14.16
CA SER A 131 -9.81 11.05 -14.14
C SER A 131 -9.99 11.60 -12.73
N MET A 132 -9.92 12.92 -12.54
CA MET A 132 -10.16 13.56 -11.24
C MET A 132 -11.52 13.19 -10.62
N LYS A 133 -12.56 13.02 -11.46
CA LYS A 133 -13.89 12.58 -11.00
C LYS A 133 -13.83 11.19 -10.39
N ARG A 134 -13.05 10.29 -11.02
CA ARG A 134 -12.84 8.93 -10.55
C ARG A 134 -11.97 8.90 -9.28
N LEU A 135 -10.90 9.69 -9.23
CA LEU A 135 -10.11 9.90 -8.02
C LEU A 135 -10.99 10.37 -6.85
N GLY A 136 -11.90 11.31 -7.09
CA GLY A 136 -12.85 11.78 -6.06
C GLY A 136 -13.71 10.66 -5.52
N LYS A 137 -14.25 9.82 -6.41
CA LYS A 137 -15.04 8.65 -6.00
C LYS A 137 -14.24 7.66 -5.18
N ILE A 138 -12.98 7.38 -5.56
CA ILE A 138 -12.11 6.42 -4.86
C ILE A 138 -11.68 6.98 -3.49
N ALA A 139 -11.27 8.24 -3.43
CA ALA A 139 -10.82 8.89 -2.20
C ALA A 139 -11.98 9.28 -1.25
N GLY A 140 -13.23 9.16 -1.67
CA GLY A 140 -14.39 9.63 -0.91
C GLY A 140 -14.44 11.15 -0.79
N MET A 141 -14.06 11.85 -1.87
CA MET A 141 -13.90 13.30 -1.93
C MET A 141 -14.70 13.91 -3.07
N ALA A 142 -15.15 15.15 -2.90
CA ALA A 142 -15.75 15.91 -3.98
C ALA A 142 -14.71 16.20 -5.08
N HIS A 143 -15.14 16.12 -6.34
CA HIS A 143 -14.32 16.47 -7.52
C HIS A 143 -13.67 17.85 -7.39
N SER A 144 -14.42 18.83 -6.89
CA SER A 144 -13.94 20.21 -6.68
C SER A 144 -12.79 20.29 -5.67
N THR A 145 -12.72 19.38 -4.69
CA THR A 145 -11.60 19.34 -3.74
C THR A 145 -10.32 18.91 -4.43
N ILE A 146 -10.36 17.88 -5.28
CA ILE A 146 -9.19 17.41 -6.04
C ILE A 146 -8.75 18.47 -7.04
N SER A 147 -9.71 19.05 -7.78
CA SER A 147 -9.42 20.15 -8.72
C SER A 147 -8.73 21.32 -8.02
N ALA A 148 -9.17 21.68 -6.80
CA ALA A 148 -8.56 22.78 -6.04
C ALA A 148 -7.13 22.50 -5.55
N VAL A 149 -6.74 21.23 -5.37
CA VAL A 149 -5.35 20.86 -5.03
C VAL A 149 -4.41 21.13 -6.22
N VAL A 150 -4.89 20.87 -7.44
CA VAL A 150 -4.09 21.00 -8.66
C VAL A 150 -4.12 22.41 -9.22
N TYR A 151 -5.30 22.99 -9.40
CA TYR A 151 -5.50 24.27 -10.10
C TYR A 151 -5.87 25.42 -9.17
N GLY A 152 -6.33 25.13 -7.94
CA GLY A 152 -6.88 26.13 -7.04
C GLY A 152 -8.35 26.42 -7.32
N ARG A 153 -8.81 27.58 -6.85
CA ARG A 153 -10.16 28.09 -7.12
C ARG A 153 -10.02 29.43 -7.80
N THR A 154 -9.77 29.39 -9.09
CA THR A 154 -9.55 30.57 -9.93
C THR A 154 -10.76 31.51 -9.88
N GLU A 155 -11.97 30.97 -9.77
CA GLU A 155 -13.21 31.74 -9.61
C GLU A 155 -13.27 32.56 -8.31
N ARG A 156 -12.40 32.23 -7.34
CA ARG A 156 -12.24 32.96 -6.08
C ARG A 156 -10.86 33.64 -5.97
N GLY A 157 -10.11 33.71 -7.06
CA GLY A 157 -8.75 34.26 -7.08
C GLY A 157 -7.73 33.43 -6.30
N HIS A 158 -8.03 32.18 -5.96
CA HIS A 158 -7.12 31.31 -5.24
C HIS A 158 -6.27 30.47 -6.19
N THR A 159 -4.96 30.49 -5.97
CA THR A 159 -4.01 29.58 -6.62
C THR A 159 -4.17 28.15 -6.07
N ALA A 160 -3.46 27.21 -6.70
CA ALA A 160 -3.36 25.83 -6.22
C ALA A 160 -2.98 25.77 -4.73
N TYR A 161 -3.69 24.95 -3.97
CA TYR A 161 -3.50 24.88 -2.52
C TYR A 161 -2.07 24.48 -2.17
N ARG A 162 -1.41 25.29 -1.34
CA ARG A 162 -0.04 25.01 -0.85
C ARG A 162 0.00 23.86 0.15
N ARG A 163 -1.07 23.70 0.95
CA ARG A 163 -1.16 22.67 1.99
C ARG A 163 -2.51 21.99 1.95
N VAL A 164 -2.52 20.69 2.23
CA VAL A 164 -3.72 19.84 2.32
C VAL A 164 -3.77 19.15 3.67
N HIS A 165 -4.94 18.65 4.08
CA HIS A 165 -5.06 17.86 5.29
C HIS A 165 -4.30 16.52 5.16
N LYS A 166 -3.72 16.04 6.27
CA LYS A 166 -2.98 14.76 6.31
C LYS A 166 -3.81 13.59 5.79
N ASP A 167 -5.05 13.48 6.26
CA ASP A 167 -5.96 12.41 5.84
C ASP A 167 -6.25 12.48 4.33
N THR A 168 -6.40 13.69 3.79
CA THR A 168 -6.58 13.92 2.36
C THR A 168 -5.34 13.47 1.57
N ALA A 169 -4.15 13.86 2.02
CA ALA A 169 -2.90 13.47 1.37
C ALA A 169 -2.75 11.94 1.37
N ALA A 170 -2.95 11.29 2.52
CA ALA A 170 -2.86 9.85 2.66
C ALA A 170 -3.83 9.11 1.72
N LYS A 171 -5.09 9.54 1.65
CA LYS A 171 -6.10 8.94 0.76
C LYS A 171 -5.74 9.07 -0.73
N ILE A 172 -5.20 10.21 -1.14
CA ILE A 172 -4.83 10.44 -2.55
C ILE A 172 -3.57 9.65 -2.90
N LEU A 173 -2.55 9.70 -2.05
CA LEU A 173 -1.27 9.00 -2.26
C LEU A 173 -1.41 7.47 -2.24
N ALA A 174 -2.42 6.92 -1.55
CA ALA A 174 -2.71 5.49 -1.56
C ALA A 174 -3.23 4.96 -2.91
N ILE A 175 -3.73 5.83 -3.80
CA ILE A 175 -4.33 5.41 -5.08
C ILE A 175 -3.21 5.12 -6.07
N GLN A 176 -3.20 3.92 -6.65
CA GLN A 176 -2.20 3.51 -7.64
C GLN A 176 -2.68 3.71 -9.08
N PRO A 177 -1.78 3.96 -10.05
CA PRO A 177 -2.11 4.06 -11.47
C PRO A 177 -2.40 2.66 -12.05
N SER A 178 -3.59 2.15 -11.80
CA SER A 178 -3.99 0.80 -12.22
C SER A 178 -5.33 0.80 -12.97
N MET A 179 -5.57 -0.22 -13.80
CA MET A 179 -6.80 -0.34 -14.58
C MET A 179 -8.07 -0.38 -13.71
N GLU A 180 -8.00 -0.93 -12.50
CA GLU A 180 -9.09 -0.99 -11.52
C GLU A 180 -9.55 0.42 -11.11
N ASN A 181 -8.58 1.33 -11.01
CA ASN A 181 -8.82 2.71 -10.62
C ASN A 181 -9.32 3.54 -11.81
N MET A 182 -9.12 3.11 -13.06
CA MET A 182 -9.66 3.80 -14.24
C MET A 182 -11.20 3.73 -14.34
N ALA A 183 -11.77 4.52 -15.24
CA ALA A 183 -13.20 4.47 -15.53
C ALA A 183 -13.54 3.23 -16.37
N PRO A 184 -14.57 2.43 -16.03
CA PRO A 184 -14.85 1.15 -16.72
C PRO A 184 -15.08 1.26 -18.23
N ASN A 185 -15.66 2.37 -18.70
CA ASN A 185 -15.97 2.59 -20.12
C ASN A 185 -14.92 3.45 -20.84
N ARG A 186 -13.80 3.78 -20.18
CA ARG A 186 -12.66 4.43 -20.85
C ARG A 186 -12.07 3.45 -21.87
N TYR A 187 -11.73 3.96 -23.05
CA TYR A 187 -10.95 3.23 -24.03
C TYR A 187 -9.47 3.24 -23.67
N ILE A 188 -8.84 2.08 -23.74
CA ILE A 188 -7.41 1.83 -23.59
C ILE A 188 -6.92 1.01 -24.78
N ASP A 189 -5.60 0.91 -24.94
CA ASP A 189 -4.97 0.04 -25.91
C ASP A 189 -5.41 -1.42 -25.69
N SER A 190 -5.72 -2.12 -26.77
CA SER A 190 -6.23 -3.49 -26.73
C SER A 190 -5.14 -4.56 -26.87
N CYS A 191 -3.88 -4.19 -27.14
CA CYS A 191 -2.81 -5.10 -27.51
C CYS A 191 -2.66 -6.26 -26.52
N GLY A 192 -2.45 -5.97 -25.25
CA GLY A 192 -2.33 -7.01 -24.23
C GLY A 192 -3.63 -7.77 -23.96
N THR A 193 -4.79 -7.16 -24.20
CA THR A 193 -6.09 -7.85 -24.12
C THR A 193 -6.22 -8.89 -25.24
N ILE A 194 -5.85 -8.51 -26.46
CA ILE A 194 -5.86 -9.38 -27.64
C ILE A 194 -4.84 -10.51 -27.46
N ARG A 195 -3.60 -10.20 -27.03
CA ARG A 195 -2.55 -11.20 -26.78
C ARG A 195 -2.99 -12.27 -25.77
N ARG A 196 -3.66 -11.88 -24.68
CA ARG A 196 -4.23 -12.83 -23.71
C ARG A 196 -5.26 -13.76 -24.36
N LEU A 197 -6.15 -13.24 -25.21
CA LEU A 197 -7.10 -14.10 -25.95
C LEU A 197 -6.40 -15.01 -26.95
N GLN A 198 -5.43 -14.50 -27.70
CA GLN A 198 -4.63 -15.28 -28.64
C GLN A 198 -3.93 -16.45 -27.94
N ALA A 199 -3.37 -16.18 -26.76
CA ALA A 199 -2.71 -17.17 -25.92
C ALA A 199 -3.66 -18.26 -25.42
N LEU A 200 -4.87 -17.90 -24.98
CA LEU A 200 -5.89 -18.89 -24.63
C LEU A 200 -6.28 -19.76 -25.82
N VAL A 201 -6.40 -19.18 -27.02
CA VAL A 201 -6.67 -19.97 -28.24
C VAL A 201 -5.50 -20.90 -28.57
N ALA A 202 -4.26 -20.46 -28.34
CA ALA A 202 -3.05 -21.25 -28.56
C ALA A 202 -2.95 -22.51 -27.66
N ILE A 203 -3.54 -22.49 -26.46
CA ILE A 203 -3.64 -23.68 -25.59
C ILE A 203 -4.93 -24.49 -25.81
N GLY A 204 -5.78 -24.08 -26.77
CA GLY A 204 -6.93 -24.86 -27.22
C GLY A 204 -8.30 -24.37 -26.74
N TRP A 205 -8.41 -23.20 -26.12
CA TRP A 205 -9.73 -22.60 -25.86
C TRP A 205 -10.33 -22.09 -27.16
N SER A 206 -11.50 -22.62 -27.55
CA SER A 206 -12.15 -22.17 -28.78
C SER A 206 -12.72 -20.77 -28.62
N GLN A 207 -12.70 -19.98 -29.70
CA GLN A 207 -13.24 -18.62 -29.71
C GLN A 207 -14.72 -18.59 -29.25
N ASN A 208 -15.50 -19.61 -29.57
CA ASN A 208 -16.89 -19.73 -29.11
C ASN A 208 -17.00 -19.82 -27.59
N ARG A 209 -16.18 -20.66 -26.95
CA ARG A 209 -16.20 -20.80 -25.49
C ARG A 209 -15.71 -19.52 -24.80
N LEU A 210 -14.68 -18.88 -25.35
CA LEU A 210 -14.22 -17.58 -24.85
C LEU A 210 -15.31 -16.51 -24.98
N CYS A 211 -16.04 -16.47 -26.10
CA CYS A 211 -17.20 -15.60 -26.28
C CYS A 211 -18.30 -15.85 -25.26
N GLU A 212 -18.67 -17.12 -25.03
CA GLU A 212 -19.69 -17.52 -24.06
C GLU A 212 -19.31 -17.09 -22.64
N GLN A 213 -18.05 -17.33 -22.23
CA GLN A 213 -17.54 -16.94 -20.92
C GLN A 213 -17.45 -15.42 -20.73
N LEU A 214 -17.15 -14.67 -21.80
CA LEU A 214 -17.08 -13.20 -21.76
C LEU A 214 -18.44 -12.52 -21.98
N GLY A 215 -19.49 -13.27 -22.32
CA GLY A 215 -20.80 -12.71 -22.68
C GLY A 215 -20.77 -11.87 -23.96
N ILE A 216 -19.86 -12.18 -24.91
CA ILE A 216 -19.70 -11.44 -26.17
C ILE A 216 -20.27 -12.27 -27.32
N SER A 217 -21.05 -11.64 -28.20
CA SER A 217 -21.53 -12.30 -29.43
C SER A 217 -20.36 -12.72 -30.32
N ARG A 218 -20.40 -13.96 -30.81
CA ARG A 218 -19.39 -14.53 -31.74
C ARG A 218 -19.17 -13.65 -32.97
N ARG A 219 -20.23 -13.02 -33.49
CA ARG A 219 -20.13 -12.13 -34.66
C ARG A 219 -19.17 -10.97 -34.42
N ASN A 220 -19.05 -10.51 -33.17
CA ASN A 220 -18.22 -9.38 -32.79
C ASN A 220 -16.79 -9.78 -32.40
N PHE A 221 -16.49 -11.09 -32.27
CA PHE A 221 -15.17 -11.55 -31.83
C PHE A 221 -14.08 -11.18 -32.83
N GLY A 222 -14.32 -11.41 -34.13
CA GLY A 222 -13.36 -11.03 -35.18
C GLY A 222 -13.08 -9.52 -35.19
N THR A 223 -14.13 -8.71 -35.11
CA THR A 223 -14.00 -7.24 -34.99
C THR A 223 -13.23 -6.85 -33.73
N PHE A 224 -13.46 -7.54 -32.61
CA PHE A 224 -12.78 -7.27 -31.35
C PHE A 224 -11.28 -7.59 -31.40
N MET A 225 -10.91 -8.71 -32.04
CA MET A 225 -9.52 -9.13 -32.22
C MET A 225 -8.71 -8.21 -33.15
N ASN A 226 -9.37 -7.35 -33.92
CA ASN A 226 -8.75 -6.40 -34.85
C ASN A 226 -8.91 -4.94 -34.40
N ALA A 227 -9.49 -4.69 -33.24
CA ALA A 227 -9.73 -3.33 -32.76
C ALA A 227 -8.50 -2.81 -32.00
N ASP A 228 -8.00 -1.61 -32.33
CA ASP A 228 -6.85 -1.00 -31.65
C ASP A 228 -7.15 -0.60 -30.19
N LYS A 229 -8.43 -0.43 -29.85
CA LYS A 229 -8.87 0.04 -28.54
C LYS A 229 -9.98 -0.82 -27.98
N CYS A 230 -9.95 -1.05 -26.67
CA CYS A 230 -11.02 -1.70 -25.93
C CYS A 230 -11.36 -0.92 -24.66
N THR A 231 -12.53 -1.18 -24.07
CA THR A 231 -12.87 -0.56 -22.79
C THR A 231 -12.15 -1.24 -21.64
N VAL A 232 -11.78 -0.49 -20.59
CA VAL A 232 -11.17 -1.02 -19.36
C VAL A 232 -11.97 -2.21 -18.80
N ARG A 233 -13.30 -2.12 -18.80
CA ARG A 233 -14.17 -3.22 -18.36
C ARG A 233 -13.92 -4.52 -19.13
N LYS A 234 -13.75 -4.44 -20.45
CA LYS A 234 -13.48 -5.61 -21.29
C LYS A 234 -12.07 -6.15 -21.04
N ALA A 235 -11.08 -5.27 -20.95
CA ALA A 235 -9.71 -5.66 -20.63
C ALA A 235 -9.62 -6.41 -19.29
N LEU A 236 -10.28 -5.89 -18.24
CA LEU A 236 -10.38 -6.54 -16.95
C LEU A 236 -11.06 -7.92 -17.04
N ALA A 237 -12.21 -8.02 -17.73
CA ALA A 237 -12.90 -9.29 -17.89
C ALA A 237 -12.05 -10.35 -18.63
N VAL A 238 -11.31 -9.93 -19.66
CA VAL A 238 -10.39 -10.81 -20.38
C VAL A 238 -9.18 -11.21 -19.52
N ARG A 239 -8.62 -10.28 -18.75
CA ARG A 239 -7.53 -10.56 -17.81
C ARG A 239 -7.95 -11.57 -16.76
N ASP A 240 -9.14 -11.38 -16.17
CA ASP A 240 -9.66 -12.29 -15.15
C ASP A 240 -9.91 -13.68 -15.74
N LEU A 241 -10.44 -13.76 -16.97
CA LEU A 241 -10.59 -15.02 -17.69
C LEU A 241 -9.24 -15.68 -18.02
N TYR A 242 -8.25 -14.89 -18.45
CA TYR A 242 -6.90 -15.38 -18.71
C TYR A 242 -6.27 -15.98 -17.45
N ASN A 243 -6.34 -15.28 -16.32
CA ASN A 243 -5.83 -15.74 -15.03
C ASN A 243 -6.45 -17.07 -14.57
N GLN A 244 -7.70 -17.34 -14.95
CA GLN A 244 -8.36 -18.61 -14.65
C GLN A 244 -7.89 -19.76 -15.54
N LEU A 245 -7.57 -19.48 -16.81
CA LEU A 245 -7.46 -20.52 -17.86
C LEU A 245 -6.04 -20.72 -18.40
N TRP A 246 -5.10 -19.83 -18.14
CA TRP A 246 -3.78 -19.81 -18.78
C TRP A 246 -2.98 -21.10 -18.56
N ASN A 247 -3.11 -21.74 -17.39
CA ASN A 247 -2.44 -23.00 -17.04
C ASN A 247 -3.35 -24.24 -17.22
N GLN A 248 -4.53 -24.06 -17.81
CA GLN A 248 -5.51 -25.12 -18.05
C GLN A 248 -5.68 -25.34 -19.55
N PRO A 249 -4.77 -26.07 -20.21
CA PRO A 249 -4.94 -26.42 -21.60
C PRO A 249 -6.23 -27.24 -21.76
N GLN A 250 -7.03 -26.90 -22.77
CA GLN A 250 -8.28 -27.61 -23.01
C GLN A 250 -7.96 -29.01 -23.57
N THR A 251 -7.98 -30.00 -22.68
CA THR A 251 -7.70 -31.41 -22.99
C THR A 251 -8.92 -32.15 -23.54
N GLY A 252 -10.13 -31.59 -23.38
CA GLY A 252 -11.37 -32.07 -23.98
C GLY A 252 -11.64 -33.54 -23.64
N VAL A 253 -12.23 -33.79 -22.47
CA VAL A 253 -12.61 -35.15 -22.03
C VAL A 253 -13.70 -35.75 -22.95
N GLU A 254 -14.54 -34.91 -23.54
CA GLU A 254 -15.51 -35.30 -24.57
C GLU A 254 -14.97 -35.09 -26.01
N TRP A 255 -15.36 -35.98 -26.93
CA TRP A 255 -14.93 -35.97 -28.33
C TRP A 255 -15.18 -34.63 -29.05
N HIS A 256 -16.34 -33.99 -28.83
CA HIS A 256 -16.66 -32.67 -29.39
C HIS A 256 -15.72 -31.57 -28.86
N SER A 257 -15.33 -31.67 -27.59
CA SER A 257 -14.39 -30.75 -26.95
C SER A 257 -12.96 -30.94 -27.48
N LYS A 258 -12.55 -32.18 -27.80
CA LYS A 258 -11.25 -32.51 -28.39
C LYS A 258 -11.08 -31.94 -29.81
N THR A 259 -12.11 -32.05 -30.65
CA THR A 259 -12.11 -31.50 -32.00
C THR A 259 -12.02 -29.97 -31.98
N SER A 260 -12.81 -29.33 -31.11
CA SER A 260 -12.82 -27.87 -30.94
C SER A 260 -11.46 -27.33 -30.48
N ALA A 261 -10.84 -28.00 -29.49
CA ALA A 261 -9.52 -27.61 -28.99
C ALA A 261 -8.42 -27.78 -30.04
N THR A 262 -8.48 -28.85 -30.84
CA THR A 262 -7.54 -29.08 -31.94
C THR A 262 -7.68 -28.01 -33.02
N ARG A 263 -8.92 -27.64 -33.40
CA ARG A 263 -9.18 -26.55 -34.35
C ARG A 263 -8.66 -25.20 -33.82
N ALA A 264 -8.86 -24.91 -32.54
CA ALA A 264 -8.35 -23.70 -31.89
C ALA A 264 -6.81 -23.62 -31.97
N ARG A 265 -6.11 -24.69 -31.58
CA ARG A 265 -4.64 -24.77 -31.68
C ARG A 265 -4.13 -24.62 -33.11
N ASN A 266 -4.76 -25.29 -34.07
CA ASN A 266 -4.39 -25.16 -35.49
C ASN A 266 -4.62 -23.74 -36.01
N HIS A 267 -5.70 -23.09 -35.58
CA HIS A 267 -6.01 -21.71 -35.94
C HIS A 267 -4.98 -20.72 -35.38
N ALA A 268 -4.60 -20.88 -34.11
CA ALA A 268 -3.56 -20.09 -33.47
C ALA A 268 -2.20 -20.29 -34.17
N LYS A 269 -1.83 -21.55 -34.45
CA LYS A 269 -0.58 -21.89 -35.15
C LYS A 269 -0.52 -21.26 -36.55
N ALA A 270 -1.62 -21.32 -37.31
CA ALA A 270 -1.70 -20.71 -38.65
C ALA A 270 -1.55 -19.17 -38.63
N ARG A 271 -1.78 -18.54 -37.47
CA ARG A 271 -1.67 -17.08 -37.27
C ARG A 271 -0.45 -16.67 -36.45
N GLY A 272 0.41 -17.61 -36.07
CA GLY A 272 1.59 -17.33 -35.25
C GLY A 272 1.26 -16.85 -33.82
N TRP A 273 0.08 -17.19 -33.29
CA TRP A 273 -0.31 -16.76 -31.95
C TRP A 273 0.47 -17.51 -30.87
N ALA A 274 1.11 -16.74 -29.99
CA ALA A 274 1.97 -17.26 -28.95
C ALA A 274 1.15 -17.80 -27.76
N PRO A 275 1.59 -18.91 -27.12
CA PRO A 275 0.95 -19.45 -25.92
C PRO A 275 1.20 -18.57 -24.68
N PRO A 276 0.48 -18.80 -23.56
CA PRO A 276 0.62 -18.02 -22.34
C PRO A 276 2.06 -17.90 -21.84
N LEU A 277 2.78 -19.03 -21.76
CA LEU A 277 4.16 -19.08 -21.27
C LEU A 277 5.19 -18.40 -22.18
N ALA A 278 4.81 -17.99 -23.39
CA ALA A 278 5.68 -17.22 -24.26
C ALA A 278 5.58 -15.72 -24.01
N TRP A 279 4.65 -15.27 -23.15
CA TRP A 279 4.53 -13.88 -22.76
C TRP A 279 5.00 -13.70 -21.33
N ASP A 280 5.74 -12.63 -21.08
CA ASP A 280 6.02 -12.12 -19.74
C ASP A 280 4.83 -11.28 -19.26
N ASP A 281 4.32 -11.58 -18.06
CA ASP A 281 3.17 -10.92 -17.44
C ASP A 281 3.37 -9.41 -17.25
N GLU A 282 4.60 -8.95 -17.08
CA GLU A 282 4.92 -7.52 -16.91
C GLU A 282 4.92 -6.75 -18.24
N THR A 283 5.21 -7.43 -19.36
CA THR A 283 5.42 -6.78 -20.65
C THR A 283 4.35 -7.09 -21.70
N ILE A 284 3.43 -8.04 -21.44
CA ILE A 284 2.37 -8.45 -22.38
C ILE A 284 1.50 -7.28 -22.89
N ASP A 285 1.33 -6.22 -22.08
CA ASP A 285 0.57 -5.02 -22.42
C ASP A 285 1.38 -3.98 -23.22
N ASN A 286 2.71 -4.11 -23.30
CA ASN A 286 3.57 -3.23 -24.09
C ASN A 286 3.51 -3.61 -25.58
N PRO A 287 3.09 -2.72 -26.50
CA PRO A 287 3.02 -3.03 -27.93
C PRO A 287 4.35 -3.51 -28.53
N ASP A 288 5.48 -3.04 -28.00
CA ASP A 288 6.81 -3.39 -28.50
C ASP A 288 7.33 -4.75 -27.99
N ALA A 289 6.69 -5.32 -26.96
CA ALA A 289 7.09 -6.60 -26.39
C ALA A 289 6.92 -7.73 -27.42
N GLN A 290 7.88 -8.65 -27.41
CA GLN A 290 7.92 -9.82 -28.29
C GLN A 290 7.74 -11.11 -27.48
N PRO A 291 7.02 -12.11 -28.00
CA PRO A 291 6.87 -13.38 -27.32
C PRO A 291 8.15 -14.22 -27.39
N GLU A 292 8.52 -14.83 -26.29
CA GLU A 292 9.66 -15.73 -26.17
C GLU A 292 9.20 -17.19 -26.28
N PHE A 293 9.39 -17.80 -27.43
CA PHE A 293 8.93 -19.17 -27.68
C PHE A 293 9.77 -20.28 -27.02
N GLY A 294 10.76 -19.89 -26.20
CA GLY A 294 11.81 -20.78 -25.71
C GLY A 294 12.64 -21.40 -26.84
N THR A 295 13.80 -21.95 -26.50
CA THR A 295 14.55 -22.77 -27.45
C THR A 295 13.87 -24.14 -27.53
N LYS A 296 13.39 -24.53 -28.71
CA LYS A 296 13.00 -25.93 -28.97
C LYS A 296 14.27 -26.78 -29.03
N LEU A 297 14.82 -27.10 -27.88
CA LEU A 297 15.82 -28.16 -27.79
C LEU A 297 15.09 -29.44 -28.20
N LYS A 298 15.60 -30.14 -29.23
CA LYS A 298 15.06 -31.47 -29.51
C LYS A 298 15.37 -32.30 -28.27
N LEU A 299 14.46 -33.16 -27.82
CA LEU A 299 14.70 -34.01 -26.65
C LEU A 299 16.08 -34.69 -26.71
N ARG A 300 16.47 -35.16 -27.91
CA ARG A 300 17.78 -35.75 -28.19
C ARG A 300 18.98 -34.83 -27.89
N ASP A 301 18.80 -33.52 -27.90
CA ASP A 301 19.86 -32.52 -27.71
C ASP A 301 20.02 -32.18 -26.20
N THR A 302 19.04 -32.48 -25.33
CA THR A 302 19.11 -32.26 -23.85
C THR A 302 19.40 -33.51 -23.03
N ILE A 303 19.22 -34.70 -23.62
CA ILE A 303 19.36 -35.98 -22.92
C ILE A 303 20.71 -36.11 -22.20
N ALA A 304 21.79 -35.56 -22.76
CA ALA A 304 23.09 -35.57 -22.09
C ALA A 304 23.11 -34.73 -20.79
N GLU A 305 22.56 -33.52 -20.83
CA GLU A 305 22.49 -32.64 -19.66
C GLU A 305 21.53 -33.20 -18.61
N ASP A 306 20.38 -33.74 -19.04
CA ASP A 306 19.39 -34.37 -18.17
C ASP A 306 19.97 -35.60 -17.45
N VAL A 307 20.68 -36.49 -18.18
CA VAL A 307 21.35 -37.65 -17.58
C VAL A 307 22.45 -37.21 -16.63
N GLU A 308 23.25 -36.20 -16.98
CA GLU A 308 24.32 -35.67 -16.12
C GLU A 308 23.74 -35.08 -14.82
N PHE A 309 22.67 -34.28 -14.91
CA PHE A 309 22.00 -33.69 -13.76
C PHE A 309 21.35 -34.75 -12.85
N MET A 310 20.64 -35.72 -13.44
CA MET A 310 20.01 -36.82 -12.68
C MET A 310 21.06 -37.69 -12.00
N HIS A 311 22.18 -37.99 -12.66
CA HIS A 311 23.29 -38.71 -12.05
C HIS A 311 23.96 -37.91 -10.92
N LYS A 312 24.18 -36.59 -11.11
CA LYS A 312 24.72 -35.70 -10.05
C LYS A 312 23.82 -35.65 -8.82
N THR A 313 22.50 -35.63 -9.02
CA THR A 313 21.51 -35.67 -7.94
C THR A 313 21.27 -37.07 -7.35
N GLY A 314 22.00 -38.08 -7.84
CA GLY A 314 22.04 -39.43 -7.29
C GLY A 314 20.90 -40.34 -7.76
N ALA A 315 20.35 -40.10 -8.95
CA ALA A 315 19.41 -41.01 -9.60
C ALA A 315 20.11 -42.25 -10.13
N SER A 316 19.49 -43.41 -9.94
CA SER A 316 19.89 -44.70 -10.50
C SER A 316 19.58 -44.80 -12.00
N ILE A 317 20.16 -45.79 -12.69
CA ILE A 317 19.87 -46.06 -14.11
C ILE A 317 18.38 -46.31 -14.36
N ASP A 318 17.74 -47.00 -13.42
CA ASP A 318 16.31 -47.33 -13.49
C ASP A 318 15.45 -46.05 -13.37
N GLU A 319 15.77 -45.17 -12.42
CA GLU A 319 15.08 -43.88 -12.23
C GLU A 319 15.30 -42.91 -13.41
N ILE A 320 16.50 -42.91 -14.00
CA ILE A 320 16.80 -42.11 -15.20
C ILE A 320 15.96 -42.61 -16.39
N SER A 321 15.88 -43.93 -16.57
CA SER A 321 15.09 -44.54 -17.65
C SER A 321 13.60 -44.27 -17.51
N GLU A 322 13.07 -44.35 -16.29
CA GLU A 322 11.67 -44.07 -15.98
C GLU A 322 11.32 -42.59 -16.23
N ARG A 323 12.16 -41.66 -15.75
CA ARG A 323 11.92 -40.22 -15.90
C ARG A 323 12.03 -39.74 -17.35
N LEU A 324 12.97 -40.29 -18.11
CA LEU A 324 13.15 -39.95 -19.53
C LEU A 324 12.21 -40.74 -20.45
N GLY A 325 11.42 -41.69 -19.91
CA GLY A 325 10.46 -42.50 -20.65
C GLY A 325 11.10 -43.35 -21.75
N ASN A 326 12.39 -43.66 -21.63
CA ASN A 326 13.17 -44.40 -22.63
C ASN A 326 14.00 -45.48 -21.93
N PRO A 327 14.10 -46.69 -22.50
CA PRO A 327 14.95 -47.73 -21.92
C PRO A 327 16.42 -47.28 -21.97
N TRP A 328 17.21 -47.62 -20.95
CA TRP A 328 18.62 -47.23 -20.82
C TRP A 328 19.45 -47.50 -22.09
N GLN A 329 19.22 -48.62 -22.77
CA GLN A 329 19.88 -48.96 -24.04
C GLN A 329 19.62 -47.96 -25.18
N SER A 330 18.48 -47.28 -25.16
CA SER A 330 18.15 -46.20 -26.10
C SER A 330 18.90 -44.92 -25.75
N ILE A 331 18.93 -44.58 -24.45
CA ILE A 331 19.62 -43.41 -23.90
C ILE A 331 21.13 -43.55 -24.13
N GLU A 332 21.73 -44.70 -23.84
CA GLU A 332 23.14 -45.01 -24.10
C GLU A 332 23.52 -44.82 -25.57
N ARG A 333 22.72 -45.36 -26.49
CA ARG A 333 22.92 -45.16 -27.93
C ARG A 333 22.79 -43.70 -28.36
N GLN A 334 22.00 -42.89 -27.67
CA GLN A 334 21.87 -41.47 -27.94
C GLN A 334 23.08 -40.70 -27.39
N LEU A 335 23.53 -40.98 -26.17
CA LEU A 335 24.73 -40.37 -25.56
C LEU A 335 25.99 -40.63 -26.40
N HIS A 336 26.18 -41.86 -26.89
CA HIS A 336 27.28 -42.17 -27.81
C HIS A 336 27.19 -41.40 -29.14
N ARG A 337 25.99 -41.25 -29.71
CA ARG A 337 25.77 -40.45 -30.93
C ARG A 337 26.03 -38.95 -30.73
N MET A 338 25.88 -38.46 -29.50
CA MET A 338 26.20 -37.09 -29.10
C MET A 338 27.67 -36.89 -28.71
N GLY A 339 28.50 -37.94 -28.77
CA GLY A 339 29.89 -37.88 -28.34
C GLY A 339 30.09 -37.79 -26.83
N ARG A 340 29.04 -38.01 -26.03
CA ARG A 340 29.03 -37.95 -24.55
C ARG A 340 29.14 -39.35 -23.92
N GLY A 341 30.04 -40.17 -24.45
CA GLY A 341 30.23 -41.56 -24.00
C GLY A 341 30.76 -41.67 -22.57
N GLU A 342 31.43 -40.63 -22.08
CA GLU A 342 31.95 -40.53 -20.72
C GLU A 342 30.83 -40.54 -19.66
N LEU A 343 29.65 -40.00 -19.98
CA LEU A 343 28.49 -40.06 -19.08
C LEU A 343 27.96 -41.49 -18.94
N VAL A 344 28.00 -42.30 -20.01
CA VAL A 344 27.61 -43.72 -19.96
C VAL A 344 28.53 -44.47 -19.02
N THR A 345 29.85 -44.25 -19.14
CA THR A 345 30.83 -44.88 -18.24
C THR A 345 30.66 -44.41 -16.81
N LEU A 346 30.42 -43.11 -16.59
CA LEU A 346 30.23 -42.53 -15.27
C LEU A 346 29.02 -43.15 -14.56
N VAL A 347 27.88 -43.21 -15.24
CA VAL A 347 26.63 -43.75 -14.67
C VAL A 347 26.71 -45.26 -14.43
N LYS A 348 27.38 -46.02 -15.32
CA LYS A 348 27.53 -47.48 -15.15
C LYS A 348 28.56 -47.90 -14.10
N THR A 349 29.58 -47.07 -13.87
CA THR A 349 30.64 -47.34 -12.89
C THR A 349 30.32 -46.79 -11.50
N ASP A 350 29.26 -46.00 -11.39
CA ASP A 350 28.79 -45.46 -10.13
C ASP A 350 28.23 -46.56 -9.21
N ASN A 351 29.04 -46.99 -8.26
CA ASN A 351 28.72 -48.03 -7.28
C ASN A 351 27.67 -47.62 -6.24
N ARG A 352 27.11 -46.40 -6.31
CA ARG A 352 26.01 -45.94 -5.45
C ARG A 352 24.77 -46.84 -5.54
N ASP A 353 24.52 -47.47 -6.69
CA ASP A 353 23.42 -48.42 -6.89
C ASP A 353 23.63 -49.76 -6.16
N ASN A 354 24.88 -50.24 -6.06
CA ASN A 354 25.22 -51.44 -5.30
C ASN A 354 25.04 -51.24 -3.80
N GLY A 355 25.30 -50.02 -3.28
CA GLY A 355 25.04 -49.65 -1.90
C GLY A 355 23.54 -49.59 -1.54
N ARG A 356 22.70 -49.04 -2.44
CA ARG A 356 21.23 -48.98 -2.25
C ARG A 356 20.55 -50.34 -2.39
N LYS A 357 20.99 -51.21 -3.31
CA LYS A 357 20.46 -52.57 -3.45
C LYS A 357 20.86 -53.45 -2.25
N ALA A 358 22.06 -53.27 -1.69
CA ALA A 358 22.48 -53.93 -0.46
C ALA A 358 21.70 -53.44 0.78
N SER A 359 21.36 -52.14 0.86
CA SER A 359 20.54 -51.61 1.97
C SER A 359 19.06 -52.03 1.88
N ARG A 360 18.48 -52.08 0.68
CA ARG A 360 17.10 -52.61 0.47
C ARG A 360 16.99 -54.10 0.77
N LYS A 361 18.01 -54.93 0.44
CA LYS A 361 18.05 -56.36 0.77
C LYS A 361 18.30 -56.67 2.26
N ARG A 362 18.79 -55.71 3.05
CA ARG A 362 18.94 -55.83 4.51
C ARG A 362 17.71 -55.34 5.29
N ALA A 363 16.82 -54.60 4.63
CA ALA A 363 15.61 -54.02 5.23
C ALA A 363 14.31 -54.79 4.87
N ALA A 364 14.41 -55.78 3.98
CA ALA A 364 13.41 -56.81 3.73
C ALA A 364 13.91 -58.13 4.33
#